data_AF-A0AAJ6XQX1-F1
#
_entry.id   AF-A0AAJ6XQX1-F1
#
_cell.length_a   1.000
_cell.length_b   1.000
_cell.length_c   1.000
_cell.angle_alpha   90.00
_cell.angle_beta   90.00
_cell.angle_gamma   90.00
#
_symmetry.space_group_name_H-M   'P 1'
#
loop_
_entity.id
_entity.type
_entity.pdbx_description
1 polymer ?
#
loop_
_entity_poly.entity_id
_entity_poly.type
_entity_poly.pdbx_seq_one_letter_code
_entity_poly.pdbx_strand_id
1 'polypeptide(L)'
;MNMQPSEAEAGFDLRLPPTADPDLVKKRIAEEWAPAVRNMTYEIIEKGPLRDYMGLPLMTATDDSNPWWSVFKQAIAAAGGKLAKPEILRSTTDARFMRQLGIPTFGFSPMTNTPLLSHDHNEFLKDTIFLKGIEVYEHIIHELSSFEEANLI
;
A
#
# COMPACT_ATOMS: atom_id res chain seq x y z
N MET A 1 -35.72 30.86 -7.02
CA MET A 1 -34.93 31.03 -5.78
C MET A 1 -33.49 31.16 -6.22
N ASN A 2 -32.91 32.38 -6.17
CA ASN A 2 -31.62 32.71 -6.82
C ASN A 2 -30.60 33.23 -5.78
N MET A 3 -30.43 32.50 -4.68
CA MET A 3 -29.47 32.85 -3.63
C MET A 3 -28.29 31.87 -3.71
N GLN A 4 -27.07 32.39 -3.90
CA GLN A 4 -25.85 31.59 -3.78
C GLN A 4 -25.47 31.45 -2.30
N PRO A 5 -25.03 30.27 -1.85
CA PRO A 5 -24.49 30.10 -0.49
C PRO A 5 -23.33 31.06 -0.25
N SER A 6 -23.24 31.60 0.97
CA SER A 6 -22.14 32.48 1.38
C SER A 6 -20.83 31.73 1.59
N GLU A 7 -20.89 30.42 1.82
CA GLU A 7 -19.75 29.56 2.16
C GLU A 7 -19.91 28.18 1.50
N ALA A 8 -18.78 27.52 1.25
CA ALA A 8 -18.72 26.15 0.77
C ALA A 8 -17.45 25.48 1.30
N GLU A 9 -17.54 24.17 1.55
CA GLU A 9 -16.41 23.34 1.98
C GLU A 9 -16.25 22.16 1.02
N ALA A 10 -15.01 21.74 0.78
CA ALA A 10 -14.68 20.56 -0.01
C ALA A 10 -13.57 19.76 0.65
N GLY A 11 -13.77 18.45 0.76
CA GLY A 11 -12.77 17.50 1.24
C GLY A 11 -12.04 16.82 0.09
N PHE A 12 -10.72 16.65 0.21
CA PHE A 12 -9.88 15.93 -0.74
C PHE A 12 -9.13 14.81 -0.03
N ASP A 13 -9.03 13.65 -0.69
CA ASP A 13 -8.21 12.53 -0.23
C ASP A 13 -7.02 12.35 -1.20
N LEU A 14 -5.81 12.55 -0.70
CA LEU A 14 -4.58 12.51 -1.47
C LEU A 14 -3.83 11.21 -1.18
N ARG A 15 -3.50 10.46 -2.23
CA ARG A 15 -2.66 9.25 -2.16
C ARG A 15 -1.29 9.55 -2.74
N LEU A 16 -0.26 9.43 -1.91
CA LEU A 16 1.12 9.70 -2.30
C LEU A 16 1.87 8.38 -2.46
N PRO A 17 2.62 8.17 -3.55
CA PRO A 17 3.56 7.07 -3.62
C PRO A 17 4.68 7.29 -2.57
N PRO A 18 5.33 6.22 -2.08
CA PRO A 18 6.40 6.35 -1.08
C PRO A 18 7.58 7.24 -1.52
N THR A 19 7.76 7.42 -2.82
CA THR A 19 8.82 8.26 -3.42
C THR A 19 8.45 9.74 -3.50
N ALA A 20 7.18 10.11 -3.28
CA ALA A 20 6.78 11.50 -3.26
C ALA A 20 7.17 12.16 -1.92
N ASP A 21 7.52 13.43 -1.99
CA ASP A 21 7.78 14.25 -0.80
C ASP A 21 6.47 14.90 -0.30
N PRO A 22 5.98 14.53 0.89
CA PRO A 22 4.76 15.12 1.45
C PRO A 22 4.86 16.63 1.65
N ASP A 23 6.05 17.16 1.94
CA ASP A 23 6.21 18.58 2.25
C ASP A 23 6.06 19.45 0.99
N LEU A 24 6.43 18.94 -0.18
CA LEU A 24 6.14 19.60 -1.46
C LEU A 24 4.64 19.67 -1.74
N VAL A 25 3.86 18.66 -1.33
CA VAL A 25 2.40 18.66 -1.48
C VAL A 25 1.77 19.68 -0.53
N LYS A 26 2.21 19.73 0.74
CA LYS A 26 1.77 20.75 1.70
C LYS A 26 2.08 22.16 1.22
N LYS A 27 3.29 22.37 0.69
CA LYS A 27 3.70 23.65 0.09
C LYS A 27 2.79 24.05 -1.06
N ARG A 28 2.48 23.11 -1.97
CA ARG A 28 1.56 23.37 -3.09
C ARG A 28 0.16 23.74 -2.62
N ILE A 29 -0.35 23.08 -1.58
CA ILE A 29 -1.65 23.44 -0.98
C ILE A 29 -1.61 24.87 -0.45
N ALA A 30 -0.57 25.22 0.31
CA ALA A 30 -0.41 26.53 0.93
C ALA A 30 -0.21 27.68 -0.07
N GLU A 31 0.58 27.46 -1.12
CA GLU A 31 1.02 28.52 -2.04
C GLU A 31 0.13 28.64 -3.28
N GLU A 32 -0.41 27.53 -3.78
CA GLU A 32 -1.12 27.50 -5.07
C GLU A 32 -2.63 27.27 -4.91
N TRP A 33 -3.04 26.33 -4.06
CA TRP A 33 -4.45 25.89 -4.00
C TRP A 33 -5.29 26.76 -3.07
N ALA A 34 -4.81 27.00 -1.85
CA ALA A 34 -5.48 27.79 -0.81
C ALA A 34 -4.57 28.88 -0.22
N PRO A 35 -3.97 29.77 -1.05
CA PRO A 35 -3.16 30.85 -0.54
C PRO A 35 -4.01 31.86 0.23
N ALA A 36 -3.45 32.44 1.30
CA ALA A 36 -4.15 33.37 2.19
C ALA A 36 -4.78 34.57 1.45
N VAL A 37 -4.21 34.99 0.30
CA VAL A 37 -4.76 36.06 -0.55
C VAL A 37 -6.17 35.78 -1.09
N ARG A 38 -6.59 34.50 -1.14
CA ARG A 38 -7.93 34.09 -1.57
C ARG A 38 -8.95 34.06 -0.44
N ASN A 39 -8.57 34.42 0.78
CA ASN A 39 -9.43 34.34 1.98
C ASN A 39 -10.02 32.93 2.18
N MET A 40 -9.20 31.89 1.93
CA MET A 40 -9.55 30.49 2.12
C MET A 40 -8.80 29.93 3.33
N THR A 41 -9.41 28.96 4.01
CA THR A 41 -8.77 28.16 5.06
C THR A 41 -8.71 26.70 4.63
N TYR A 42 -7.77 25.94 5.19
CA TYR A 42 -7.67 24.51 4.96
C TYR A 42 -7.12 23.79 6.19
N GLU A 43 -7.47 22.52 6.34
CA GLU A 43 -6.92 21.61 7.33
C GLU A 43 -6.32 20.40 6.61
N ILE A 44 -5.17 19.90 7.09
CA ILE A 44 -4.56 18.68 6.59
C ILE A 44 -4.59 17.64 7.70
N ILE A 45 -5.29 16.54 7.43
CA ILE A 45 -5.33 15.37 8.31
C ILE A 45 -4.43 14.28 7.73
N GLU A 46 -3.29 14.04 8.37
CA GLU A 46 -2.39 12.94 8.03
C GLU A 46 -2.89 11.63 8.66
N LYS A 47 -3.34 10.69 7.84
CA LYS A 47 -3.97 9.43 8.29
C LYS A 47 -2.97 8.30 8.60
N GLY A 48 -1.69 8.60 8.83
CA GLY A 48 -0.67 7.58 9.15
C GLY A 48 0.76 8.03 8.83
N PRO A 49 1.75 7.16 9.07
CA PRO A 49 3.16 7.49 8.85
C PRO A 49 3.46 7.65 7.36
N LEU A 50 4.42 8.53 7.08
CA LEU A 50 4.91 8.80 5.71
C LEU A 50 6.37 8.34 5.52
N ARG A 51 7.08 8.11 6.63
CA ARG A 51 8.47 7.65 6.69
C ARG A 51 8.61 6.54 7.73
N ASP A 52 9.65 5.73 7.61
CA ASP A 52 10.03 4.75 8.64
C ASP A 52 10.79 5.39 9.82
N TYR A 53 11.19 4.56 10.79
CA TYR A 53 11.96 4.94 11.96
C TYR A 53 13.34 5.57 11.65
N MET A 54 13.85 5.41 10.43
CA MET A 54 15.10 6.00 9.95
C MET A 54 14.86 7.23 9.06
N GLY A 55 13.61 7.62 8.84
CA GLY A 55 13.25 8.72 7.93
C GLY A 55 13.24 8.32 6.45
N LEU A 56 13.32 7.04 6.12
CA LEU A 56 13.30 6.53 4.75
C LEU A 56 11.85 6.31 4.24
N PRO A 57 11.64 6.22 2.92
CA PRO A 57 10.35 5.84 2.34
C PRO A 57 9.80 4.52 2.89
N LEU A 58 8.48 4.44 3.12
CA LEU A 58 7.78 3.22 3.57
C LEU A 58 7.67 2.18 2.44
N MET A 59 8.80 1.59 2.05
CA MET A 59 8.92 0.60 0.98
C MET A 59 9.53 -0.71 1.47
N THR A 60 9.26 -1.78 0.74
CA THR A 60 9.90 -3.07 0.93
C THR A 60 10.56 -3.45 -0.39
N ALA A 61 11.86 -3.73 -0.37
CA ALA A 61 12.59 -4.11 -1.57
C ALA A 61 12.06 -5.44 -2.15
N THR A 62 11.97 -5.49 -3.47
CA THR A 62 11.45 -6.63 -4.25
C THR A 62 12.50 -7.10 -5.25
N ASP A 63 13.75 -7.10 -4.79
CA ASP A 63 14.94 -7.58 -5.50
C ASP A 63 15.77 -8.46 -4.55
N ASP A 64 16.94 -8.89 -5.01
CA ASP A 64 17.79 -9.83 -4.28
C ASP A 64 18.51 -9.18 -3.07
N SER A 65 18.35 -7.88 -2.83
CA SER A 65 18.80 -7.23 -1.60
C SER A 65 17.91 -7.58 -0.39
N ASN A 66 16.75 -8.20 -0.63
CA ASN A 66 15.81 -8.62 0.41
C ASN A 66 15.66 -10.15 0.39
N PRO A 67 16.24 -10.89 1.35
CA PRO A 67 16.15 -12.35 1.35
C PRO A 67 14.72 -12.86 1.42
N TRP A 68 13.84 -12.15 2.14
CA TRP A 68 12.42 -12.48 2.24
C TRP A 68 11.69 -12.42 0.89
N TRP A 69 12.16 -11.57 -0.04
CA TRP A 69 11.59 -11.53 -1.38
C TRP A 69 11.88 -12.81 -2.18
N SER A 70 13.10 -13.33 -2.06
CA SER A 70 13.49 -14.57 -2.71
C SER A 70 12.71 -15.77 -2.17
N VAL A 71 12.57 -15.88 -0.85
CA VAL A 71 11.75 -16.91 -0.20
C VAL A 71 10.29 -16.81 -0.67
N PHE A 72 9.73 -15.60 -0.67
CA PHE A 72 8.37 -15.37 -1.12
C PHE A 72 8.14 -15.80 -2.58
N LYS A 73 9.05 -15.45 -3.50
CA LYS A 73 8.99 -15.90 -4.91
C LYS A 73 9.00 -17.42 -5.02
N GLN A 74 9.86 -18.10 -4.26
CA GLN A 74 9.99 -19.55 -4.27
C GLN A 74 8.74 -20.23 -3.73
N ALA A 75 8.16 -19.71 -2.64
CA ALA A 75 6.91 -20.23 -2.06
C ALA A 75 5.75 -20.17 -3.06
N ILE A 76 5.60 -19.07 -3.79
CA ILE A 76 4.58 -18.94 -4.85
C ILE A 76 4.81 -19.95 -5.97
N ALA A 77 6.06 -20.13 -6.41
CA ALA A 77 6.40 -21.10 -7.45
C ALA A 77 6.14 -22.55 -6.99
N ALA A 78 6.46 -22.88 -5.73
CA ALA A 78 6.20 -24.19 -5.13
C ALA A 78 4.70 -24.51 -5.04
N ALA A 79 3.86 -23.49 -4.77
CA ALA A 79 2.41 -23.62 -4.81
C ALA A 79 1.82 -23.76 -6.25
N GLY A 80 2.68 -23.83 -7.27
CA GLY A 80 2.29 -23.91 -8.69
C GLY A 80 1.84 -22.58 -9.29
N GLY A 81 2.11 -21.47 -8.60
CA GLY A 81 1.74 -20.12 -9.01
C GLY A 81 2.82 -19.39 -9.80
N LYS A 82 2.45 -18.28 -10.41
CA LYS A 82 3.38 -17.32 -11.03
C LYS A 82 3.11 -15.93 -10.48
N LEU A 83 4.13 -15.33 -9.88
CA LEU A 83 4.03 -13.99 -9.33
C LEU A 83 3.99 -12.94 -10.45
N ALA A 84 3.07 -11.98 -10.34
CA ALA A 84 3.05 -10.82 -11.21
C ALA A 84 4.23 -9.88 -10.91
N LYS A 85 4.45 -8.89 -11.78
CA LYS A 85 5.42 -7.83 -11.50
C LYS A 85 5.00 -7.10 -10.22
N PRO A 86 5.92 -6.77 -9.30
CA PRO A 86 5.63 -5.93 -8.14
C PRO A 86 5.10 -4.56 -8.57
N GLU A 87 4.10 -4.07 -7.85
CA GLU A 87 3.45 -2.78 -8.11
C GLU A 87 3.28 -1.97 -6.82
N ILE A 88 3.21 -0.65 -6.95
CA ILE A 88 2.82 0.23 -5.85
C ILE A 88 1.29 0.23 -5.78
N LEU A 89 0.76 -0.28 -4.68
CA LEU A 89 -0.68 -0.25 -4.41
C LEU A 89 -1.17 1.21 -4.34
N ARG A 90 -2.19 1.55 -5.12
CA ARG A 90 -2.80 2.90 -5.13
C ARG A 90 -3.66 3.18 -3.88
N SER A 91 -4.05 2.12 -3.17
CA SER A 91 -4.77 2.18 -1.90
C SER A 91 -3.79 2.20 -0.71
N THR A 92 -4.31 2.06 0.49
CA THR A 92 -3.52 2.02 1.74
C THR A 92 -3.92 0.80 2.56
N THR A 93 -2.93 0.20 3.23
CA THR A 93 -3.09 -0.99 4.08
C THR A 93 -2.28 -0.81 5.37
N ASP A 94 -2.45 -1.72 6.32
CA ASP A 94 -1.72 -1.70 7.59
C ASP A 94 -0.21 -1.99 7.44
N ALA A 95 0.22 -2.43 6.24
CA ALA A 95 1.63 -2.65 5.93
C ALA A 95 2.50 -1.40 6.18
N ARG A 96 1.93 -0.19 6.10
CA ARG A 96 2.66 1.05 6.40
C ARG A 96 3.13 1.14 7.85
N PHE A 97 2.38 0.58 8.80
CA PHE A 97 2.76 0.58 10.21
C PHE A 97 3.87 -0.44 10.48
N MET A 98 3.81 -1.61 9.84
CA MET A 98 4.89 -2.59 9.90
C MET A 98 6.19 -2.05 9.29
N ARG A 99 6.09 -1.44 8.10
CA ARG A 99 7.23 -0.78 7.45
C ARG A 99 7.77 0.40 8.26
N GLN A 100 6.91 1.11 9.01
CA GLN A 100 7.37 2.18 9.90
C GLN A 100 8.35 1.66 10.94
N LEU A 101 8.14 0.43 11.42
CA LEU A 101 9.00 -0.26 12.38
C LEU A 101 10.22 -0.95 11.72
N GLY A 102 10.42 -0.77 10.41
CA GLY A 102 11.51 -1.42 9.68
C GLY A 102 11.24 -2.87 9.28
N ILE A 103 10.01 -3.37 9.47
CA ILE A 103 9.67 -4.76 9.15
C ILE A 103 9.29 -4.85 7.66
N PRO A 104 10.01 -5.62 6.83
CA PRO A 104 9.65 -5.87 5.44
C PRO A 104 8.24 -6.44 5.34
N THR A 105 7.38 -5.87 4.49
CA THR A 105 6.00 -6.33 4.33
C THR A 105 5.57 -6.28 2.88
N PHE A 106 5.12 -7.41 2.34
CA PHE A 106 4.56 -7.51 1.00
C PHE A 106 3.04 -7.48 1.03
N GLY A 107 2.43 -6.71 0.14
CA GLY A 107 1.00 -6.83 -0.15
C GLY A 107 0.82 -7.90 -1.22
N PHE A 108 -0.01 -8.90 -0.96
CA PHE A 108 -0.24 -10.02 -1.86
C PHE A 108 -1.71 -10.45 -1.89
N SER A 109 -2.16 -10.91 -3.05
CA SER A 109 -3.45 -11.54 -3.21
C SER A 109 -3.30 -12.79 -4.09
N PRO A 110 -3.80 -13.96 -3.66
CA PRO A 110 -3.79 -15.18 -4.48
C PRO A 110 -4.98 -15.27 -5.44
N MET A 111 -5.77 -14.19 -5.61
CA MET A 111 -6.96 -14.15 -6.46
C MET A 111 -6.59 -14.10 -7.95
N THR A 112 -6.12 -15.22 -8.49
CA THR A 112 -5.68 -15.31 -9.89
C THR A 112 -6.85 -15.23 -10.86
N ASN A 113 -6.71 -14.44 -11.93
CA ASN A 113 -7.68 -14.30 -13.02
C ASN A 113 -9.08 -13.85 -12.56
N THR A 114 -9.15 -13.03 -11.52
CA THR A 114 -10.40 -12.41 -11.05
C THR A 114 -10.46 -10.94 -11.45
N PRO A 115 -11.66 -10.40 -11.72
CA PRO A 115 -11.83 -8.95 -11.90
C PRO A 115 -11.42 -8.19 -10.62
N LEU A 116 -10.95 -6.96 -10.79
CA LEU A 116 -10.69 -6.05 -9.66
C LEU A 116 -12.00 -5.41 -9.22
N LEU A 117 -12.59 -5.92 -8.13
CA LEU A 117 -13.91 -5.49 -7.63
C LEU A 117 -13.86 -4.86 -6.23
N SER A 118 -12.67 -4.51 -5.73
CA SER A 118 -12.52 -3.93 -4.40
C SER A 118 -13.34 -2.64 -4.29
N HIS A 119 -14.31 -2.64 -3.36
CA HIS A 119 -15.24 -1.54 -3.11
C HIS A 119 -16.23 -1.25 -4.27
N ASP A 120 -16.39 -2.18 -5.22
CA ASP A 120 -17.39 -2.05 -6.28
C ASP A 120 -18.72 -2.70 -5.87
N HIS A 121 -19.76 -2.46 -6.67
CA HIS A 121 -21.06 -3.08 -6.51
C HIS A 121 -20.96 -4.58 -6.80
N ASN A 122 -21.57 -5.40 -5.94
CA ASN A 122 -21.55 -6.87 -6.07
C ASN A 122 -20.12 -7.46 -6.07
N GLU A 123 -19.21 -6.94 -5.25
CA GLU A 123 -17.90 -7.55 -5.01
C GLU A 123 -18.05 -9.05 -4.70
N PHE A 124 -17.40 -9.92 -5.48
CA PHE A 124 -17.48 -11.37 -5.34
C PHE A 124 -16.15 -12.04 -5.60
N LEU A 125 -16.02 -13.27 -5.07
CA LEU A 125 -14.92 -14.18 -5.38
C LEU A 125 -15.49 -15.58 -5.56
N LYS A 126 -15.04 -16.30 -6.58
CA LYS A 126 -15.43 -17.70 -6.79
C LYS A 126 -14.84 -18.56 -5.66
N ASP A 127 -15.66 -19.42 -5.07
CA ASP A 127 -15.27 -20.37 -4.02
C ASP A 127 -14.02 -21.19 -4.37
N THR A 128 -13.89 -21.69 -5.60
CA THR A 128 -12.71 -22.43 -6.04
C THR A 128 -11.43 -21.60 -6.00
N ILE A 129 -11.52 -20.28 -6.28
CA ILE A 129 -10.38 -19.37 -6.20
C ILE A 129 -10.06 -19.04 -4.75
N PHE A 130 -11.09 -18.84 -3.91
CA PHE A 130 -10.92 -18.66 -2.47
C PHE A 130 -10.19 -19.86 -1.84
N LEU A 131 -10.66 -21.08 -2.09
CA LEU A 131 -10.04 -22.31 -1.60
C LEU A 131 -8.62 -22.49 -2.13
N LYS A 132 -8.37 -22.20 -3.41
CA LYS A 132 -7.01 -22.23 -3.95
C LYS A 132 -6.10 -21.20 -3.27
N GLY A 133 -6.64 -20.04 -2.90
CA GLY A 133 -5.92 -19.02 -2.16
C GLY A 133 -5.47 -19.48 -0.78
N ILE A 134 -6.27 -20.33 -0.11
CA ILE A 134 -5.88 -20.94 1.18
C ILE A 134 -4.63 -21.81 0.99
N GLU A 135 -4.64 -22.72 0.00
CA GLU A 135 -3.48 -23.57 -0.28
C GLU A 135 -2.21 -22.75 -0.55
N VAL A 136 -2.33 -21.66 -1.31
CA VAL A 136 -1.20 -20.76 -1.60
C VAL A 136 -0.68 -20.10 -0.31
N TYR A 137 -1.57 -19.61 0.56
CA TYR A 137 -1.18 -19.02 1.84
C TYR A 137 -0.55 -20.04 2.80
N GLU A 138 -1.02 -21.29 2.84
CA GLU A 138 -0.40 -22.34 3.65
C GLU A 138 1.07 -22.56 3.26
N HIS A 139 1.37 -22.61 1.96
CA HIS A 139 2.75 -22.71 1.46
C HIS A 139 3.56 -21.46 1.79
N ILE A 140 3.02 -20.26 1.55
CA ILE A 140 3.71 -19.00 1.88
C ILE A 140 4.06 -18.95 3.38
N ILE A 141 3.10 -19.25 4.25
CA ILE A 141 3.29 -19.21 5.70
C ILE A 141 4.36 -20.24 6.10
N HIS A 142 4.27 -21.48 5.59
CA HIS A 142 5.25 -22.53 5.86
C HIS A 142 6.68 -22.12 5.48
N GLU A 143 6.88 -21.64 4.25
CA GLU A 143 8.20 -21.26 3.74
C GLU A 143 8.76 -20.05 4.49
N LEU A 144 7.94 -19.03 4.75
CA LEU A 144 8.39 -17.85 5.48
C LEU A 144 8.68 -18.16 6.96
N SER A 145 7.90 -19.03 7.62
CA SER A 145 8.13 -19.37 9.03
C SER A 145 9.32 -20.32 9.24
N SER A 146 9.70 -21.05 8.18
CA SER A 146 10.83 -21.99 8.22
C SER A 146 12.13 -21.37 7.68
N PHE A 147 12.07 -20.11 7.24
CA PHE A 147 13.24 -19.42 6.73
C PHE A 147 14.18 -19.03 7.88
N GLU A 148 15.36 -19.64 7.89
CA GLU A 148 16.47 -19.21 8.72
C GLU A 148 17.34 -18.25 7.90
N GLU A 149 17.28 -16.96 8.23
CA GLU A 149 18.20 -15.99 7.66
C GLU A 149 19.61 -16.41 8.06
N ALA A 150 20.46 -16.73 7.07
CA ALA A 150 21.83 -17.10 7.35
C ALA A 150 22.47 -15.95 8.13
N ASN A 151 22.81 -16.19 9.40
CA ASN A 151 23.47 -15.21 10.25
C ASN A 151 24.70 -14.69 9.49
N LEU A 152 24.62 -13.46 9.01
CA LEU A 152 25.79 -12.70 8.59
C LEU A 152 26.54 -12.37 9.88
N ILE A 153 27.44 -13.29 10.26
CA ILE A 153 28.49 -13.07 11.26
C ILE A 153 29.48 -12.07 10.68
#